data_AF-A0A377V6X2-F1
#
_entry.id   AF-A0A377V6X2-F1
#
_cell.length_a   1.000
_cell.length_b   1.000
_cell.length_c   1.000
_cell.angle_alpha   90.00
_cell.angle_beta   90.00
_cell.angle_gamma   90.00
#
_symmetry.space_group_name_H-M   'P 1'
#
loop_
_entity.id
_entity.type
_entity.pdbx_description
1 polymer ?
#
loop_
_entity_poly.entity_id
_entity_poly.type
_entity_poly.pdbx_seq_one_letter_code
_entity_poly.pdbx_strand_id
1 'polypeptide(L)'
;MKQNAIQPANLEFNAEGTPVSRDFDDVYFSNDNGLEETRYVFLGGNRLPERFPSHPRPLMIVAESGFGTGLNFLTLWQAFDVFVRDNPNVTLQRLHFISFEKYPLKAEDLRLAHQRWPELAPWAQQLQAQWPSAFGGCHRLLLDGGRVTLESVVWRYQ
;
A
#
# COMPACT_ATOMS: atom_id res chain seq x y z
N MET A 1 -1.84 -20.29 -26.38
CA MET A 1 -2.45 -20.24 -25.03
C MET A 1 -2.09 -18.89 -24.41
N LYS A 2 -3.06 -18.04 -24.06
CA LYS A 2 -2.77 -16.74 -23.44
C LYS A 2 -2.33 -16.97 -21.98
N GLN A 3 -1.04 -16.79 -21.70
CA GLN A 3 -0.51 -16.87 -20.34
C GLN A 3 -0.89 -15.58 -19.57
N ASN A 4 -1.90 -15.69 -18.69
CA ASN A 4 -2.36 -14.61 -17.81
C ASN A 4 -1.50 -14.42 -16.54
N ALA A 5 -0.39 -15.15 -16.42
CA ALA A 5 0.54 -15.03 -15.31
C ALA A 5 1.37 -13.76 -15.46
N ILE A 6 1.47 -12.95 -14.41
CA ILE A 6 2.36 -11.79 -14.34
C ILE A 6 3.64 -12.23 -13.64
N GLN A 7 4.79 -11.74 -14.14
CA GLN A 7 6.07 -11.99 -13.49
C GLN A 7 6.13 -11.19 -12.19
N PRO A 8 6.33 -11.84 -11.04
CA PRO A 8 6.57 -11.13 -9.78
C PRO A 8 7.86 -10.31 -9.86
N ALA A 9 7.97 -9.26 -9.06
CA ALA A 9 9.20 -8.47 -8.96
C ALA A 9 10.40 -9.35 -8.57
N ASN A 10 11.54 -9.14 -9.24
CA ASN A 10 12.80 -9.78 -8.90
C ASN A 10 13.48 -9.01 -7.76
N LEU A 11 13.10 -9.36 -6.52
CA LEU A 11 13.62 -8.72 -5.33
C LEU A 11 14.88 -9.36 -4.80
N GLU A 12 15.77 -8.52 -4.29
CA GLU A 12 16.89 -8.92 -3.48
C GLU A 12 16.95 -8.06 -2.22
N PHE A 13 17.26 -8.66 -1.07
CA PHE A 13 17.40 -7.90 0.16
C PHE A 13 18.87 -7.54 0.35
N ASN A 14 19.17 -6.26 0.54
CA ASN A 14 20.55 -5.83 0.81
C ASN A 14 21.01 -6.29 2.21
N ALA A 15 22.28 -6.03 2.55
CA ALA A 15 22.87 -6.41 3.84
C ALA A 15 22.11 -5.83 5.07
N GLU A 16 21.29 -4.80 4.86
CA GLU A 16 20.48 -4.12 5.87
C GLU A 16 19.01 -4.58 5.84
N GLY A 17 18.67 -5.59 5.03
CA GLY A 17 17.31 -6.15 4.93
C GLY A 17 16.33 -5.24 4.20
N THR A 18 16.80 -4.33 3.34
CA THR A 18 15.93 -3.49 2.50
C THR A 18 15.68 -4.18 1.15
N PRO A 19 14.43 -4.25 0.70
CA PRO A 19 14.09 -4.73 -0.63
C PRO A 19 14.64 -3.81 -1.72
N VAL A 20 15.47 -4.39 -2.59
CA VAL A 20 16.03 -3.77 -3.79
C VAL A 20 15.41 -4.45 -5.01
N SER A 21 14.92 -3.65 -5.96
CA SER A 21 14.46 -4.18 -7.24
C SER A 21 15.64 -4.39 -8.18
N ARG A 22 15.92 -5.64 -8.56
CA ARG A 22 16.97 -5.93 -9.57
C ARG A 22 16.62 -5.42 -10.96
N ASP A 23 15.34 -5.30 -11.27
CA ASP A 23 14.88 -4.86 -12.59
C ASP A 23 15.03 -3.35 -12.79
N PHE A 24 15.12 -2.58 -11.70
CA PHE A 24 15.26 -1.12 -11.72
C PHE A 24 16.54 -0.61 -11.04
N ASP A 25 17.33 -1.50 -10.42
CA ASP A 25 18.53 -1.21 -9.63
C ASP A 25 18.33 -0.10 -8.58
N ASP A 26 17.14 -0.09 -7.97
CA ASP A 26 16.71 0.95 -7.03
C ASP A 26 16.07 0.32 -5.78
N VAL A 27 16.15 1.02 -4.65
CA VAL A 27 15.58 0.60 -3.37
C VAL A 27 14.09 0.96 -3.32
N TYR A 28 13.26 0.08 -2.75
CA TYR A 28 11.83 0.38 -2.61
C TYR A 28 11.55 1.49 -1.57
N PHE A 29 12.47 1.71 -0.63
CA PHE A 29 12.43 2.78 0.36
C PHE A 29 13.81 2.96 1.00
N SER A 30 14.07 4.15 1.57
CA SER A 30 15.31 4.44 2.30
C SER A 30 15.50 3.49 3.51
N ASN A 31 16.73 3.02 3.70
CA ASN A 31 17.08 2.02 4.72
C ASN A 31 16.68 2.47 6.14
N ASP A 32 16.95 3.70 6.54
CA ASP A 32 16.76 4.10 7.94
C ASP A 32 15.39 4.72 8.24
N ASN A 33 14.80 5.47 7.30
CA ASN A 33 13.66 6.36 7.57
C ASN A 33 12.46 6.21 6.61
N GLY A 34 12.32 5.08 5.89
CA GLY A 34 11.28 4.93 4.86
C GLY A 34 9.85 5.24 5.31
N LEU A 35 9.49 4.95 6.57
CA LEU A 35 8.17 5.27 7.12
C LEU A 35 7.95 6.78 7.32
N GLU A 36 8.91 7.47 7.95
CA GLU A 36 8.81 8.92 8.17
C GLU A 36 8.91 9.70 6.86
N GLU A 37 9.74 9.24 5.92
CA GLU A 37 9.77 9.77 4.57
C GLU A 37 8.41 9.63 3.87
N THR A 38 7.76 8.47 4.00
CA THR A 38 6.40 8.24 3.49
C THR A 38 5.39 9.19 4.12
N ARG A 39 5.43 9.37 5.46
CA ARG A 39 4.57 10.33 6.15
C ARG A 39 4.78 11.75 5.63
N TYR A 40 6.04 12.14 5.41
CA TYR A 40 6.38 13.49 4.97
C TYR A 40 6.02 13.74 3.50
N VAL A 41 6.53 12.90 2.59
CA VAL A 41 6.41 13.08 1.14
C VAL A 41 5.01 12.75 0.65
N PHE A 42 4.49 11.58 1.01
CA PHE A 42 3.20 11.11 0.47
C PHE A 42 2.01 11.71 1.23
N LEU A 43 1.95 11.55 2.55
CA LEU A 43 0.84 12.10 3.36
C LEU A 43 0.93 13.63 3.45
N GLY A 44 2.07 14.16 3.89
CA GLY A 44 2.30 15.59 4.06
C GLY A 44 2.26 16.35 2.74
N GLY A 45 2.93 15.84 1.69
CA GLY A 45 2.93 16.46 0.37
C GLY A 45 1.53 16.59 -0.26
N ASN A 46 0.61 15.66 0.06
CA ASN A 46 -0.80 15.73 -0.36
C ASN A 46 -1.73 16.36 0.68
N ARG A 47 -1.19 16.75 1.85
CA ARG A 47 -1.92 17.27 3.01
C ARG A 47 -3.09 16.37 3.43
N LEU A 48 -2.88 15.06 3.41
CA LEU A 48 -3.97 14.09 3.63
C LEU A 48 -4.53 14.20 5.05
N PRO A 49 -3.72 14.14 6.12
CA PRO A 49 -4.23 14.24 7.49
C PRO A 49 -5.00 15.54 7.76
N GLU A 50 -4.54 16.67 7.21
CA GLU A 50 -5.17 17.98 7.38
C GLU A 50 -6.52 18.08 6.65
N ARG A 51 -6.70 17.29 5.59
CA ARG A 51 -7.95 17.24 4.82
C ARG A 51 -8.99 16.34 5.45
N PHE A 52 -8.63 15.35 6.26
CA PHE A 52 -9.61 14.40 6.81
C PHE A 52 -10.76 15.07 7.59
N PRO A 53 -10.54 16.03 8.51
CA PRO A 53 -11.62 16.64 9.30
C PRO A 53 -12.61 17.45 8.47
N SER A 54 -12.13 18.05 7.37
CA SER A 54 -12.92 18.95 6.51
C SER A 54 -13.38 18.30 5.20
N HIS A 55 -13.07 17.01 5.00
CA HIS A 55 -13.39 16.34 3.75
C HIS A 55 -14.92 16.24 3.58
N PRO A 56 -15.49 16.77 2.49
CA PRO A 56 -16.94 16.99 2.38
C PRO A 56 -17.74 15.73 2.04
N ARG A 57 -17.08 14.57 1.91
CA ARG A 57 -17.69 13.32 1.44
C ARG A 57 -17.39 12.18 2.41
N PRO A 58 -18.25 11.16 2.46
CA PRO A 58 -18.01 9.98 3.30
C PRO A 58 -16.89 9.07 2.80
N LEU A 59 -16.37 9.33 1.59
CA LEU A 59 -15.33 8.53 0.95
C LEU A 59 -14.19 9.45 0.49
N MET A 60 -12.97 9.12 0.89
CA MET A 60 -11.75 9.65 0.28
C MET A 60 -11.19 8.62 -0.69
N ILE A 61 -10.79 9.08 -1.88
CA ILE A 61 -10.17 8.24 -2.90
C ILE A 61 -8.74 8.74 -3.10
N VAL A 62 -7.77 7.83 -3.01
CA VAL A 62 -6.36 8.09 -3.28
C VAL A 62 -5.91 7.14 -4.37
N ALA A 63 -5.16 7.65 -5.35
CA ALA A 63 -4.62 6.84 -6.44
C ALA A 63 -3.10 6.97 -6.48
N GLU A 64 -2.42 5.86 -6.73
CA GLU A 64 -0.96 5.75 -6.74
C GLU A 64 -0.48 4.98 -7.98
N SER A 65 0.65 5.41 -8.53
CA SER A 65 1.42 4.64 -9.51
C SER A 65 2.56 3.89 -8.81
N GLY A 66 2.54 2.56 -8.86
CA GLY A 66 3.49 1.67 -8.21
C GLY A 66 3.10 1.39 -6.76
N PHE A 67 2.61 0.17 -6.49
CA PHE A 67 2.26 -0.22 -5.13
C PHE A 67 3.49 -0.66 -4.33
N GLY A 68 4.41 -1.37 -4.99
CA GLY A 68 5.61 -1.93 -4.39
C GLY A 68 5.32 -2.74 -3.13
N THR A 69 5.91 -2.33 -2.00
CA THR A 69 5.69 -2.97 -0.69
C THR A 69 4.40 -2.54 -0.01
N GLY A 70 3.63 -1.62 -0.59
CA GLY A 70 2.41 -1.09 0.01
C GLY A 70 2.63 -0.13 1.18
N LEU A 71 3.86 0.36 1.39
CA LEU A 71 4.20 1.25 2.52
C LEU A 71 3.34 2.52 2.55
N ASN A 72 3.15 3.17 1.39
CA ASN A 72 2.29 4.35 1.27
C ASN A 72 0.85 4.06 1.66
N PHE A 73 0.30 2.93 1.18
CA PHE A 73 -1.04 2.49 1.50
C PHE A 73 -1.19 2.19 3.01
N LEU A 74 -0.27 1.42 3.60
CA LEU A 74 -0.31 1.06 5.01
C LEU A 74 -0.18 2.29 5.92
N THR A 75 0.70 3.23 5.57
CA THR A 75 0.90 4.48 6.31
C THR A 75 -0.34 5.36 6.25
N LEU A 76 -0.96 5.47 5.06
CA LEU A 76 -2.21 6.19 4.89
C LEU A 76 -3.35 5.54 5.66
N TRP A 77 -3.47 4.20 5.61
CA TRP A 77 -4.51 3.47 6.33
C TRP A 77 -4.35 3.66 7.84
N GLN A 78 -3.14 3.56 8.39
CA GLN A 78 -2.90 3.86 9.80
C GLN A 78 -3.39 5.27 10.18
N ALA A 79 -2.97 6.30 9.43
CA ALA A 79 -3.36 7.68 9.72
C ALA A 79 -4.88 7.89 9.64
N PHE A 80 -5.52 7.28 8.64
CA PHE A 80 -6.97 7.32 8.47
C PHE A 80 -7.71 6.61 9.61
N ASP A 81 -7.27 5.42 10.01
CA ASP A 81 -7.88 4.63 11.08
C ASP A 81 -7.80 5.34 12.43
N VAL A 82 -6.61 5.84 12.78
CA VAL A 82 -6.41 6.66 13.99
C VAL A 82 -7.34 7.86 13.99
N PHE A 83 -7.38 8.60 12.87
CA PHE A 83 -8.24 9.78 12.74
C PHE A 83 -9.72 9.46 12.95
N VAL A 84 -10.26 8.45 12.27
CA VAL A 84 -11.69 8.09 12.36
C VAL A 84 -12.04 7.56 13.74
N ARG A 85 -11.16 6.76 14.36
CA ARG A 85 -11.37 6.27 15.73
C ARG A 85 -11.47 7.42 16.73
N ASP A 86 -10.62 8.43 16.58
CA ASP A 86 -10.60 9.59 17.48
C ASP A 86 -11.72 10.61 17.13
N ASN A 87 -12.34 10.49 15.95
CA ASN A 87 -13.40 11.38 15.45
C ASN A 87 -14.59 10.58 14.88
N PRO A 88 -15.32 9.80 15.70
CA PRO A 88 -16.31 8.83 15.22
C PRO A 88 -17.49 9.44 14.44
N ASN A 89 -17.74 10.75 14.62
CA ASN A 89 -18.84 11.48 13.98
C ASN A 89 -18.42 12.31 12.76
N VAL A 90 -17.16 12.20 12.31
CA VAL A 90 -16.70 12.93 11.12
C VAL A 90 -17.41 12.46 9.87
N THR A 91 -17.56 13.35 8.89
CA THR A 91 -18.15 13.04 7.58
C THR A 91 -17.39 11.90 6.88
N LEU A 92 -16.06 11.97 6.85
CA LEU A 92 -15.20 11.01 6.18
C LEU A 92 -15.10 9.69 6.96
N GLN A 93 -15.75 8.65 6.46
CA GLN A 93 -15.84 7.36 7.15
C GLN A 93 -15.20 6.20 6.39
N ARG A 94 -14.81 6.40 5.12
CA ARG A 94 -14.24 5.33 4.28
C ARG A 94 -13.06 5.82 3.44
N LEU A 95 -12.15 4.90 3.16
CA LEU A 95 -10.98 5.09 2.31
C LEU A 95 -11.03 4.12 1.13
N HIS A 96 -10.80 4.63 -0.08
CA HIS A 96 -10.58 3.81 -1.27
C HIS A 96 -9.22 4.15 -1.86
N PHE A 97 -8.33 3.17 -1.88
CA PHE A 97 -7.01 3.28 -2.46
C PHE A 97 -6.98 2.53 -3.79
N ILE A 98 -6.53 3.19 -4.85
CA ILE A 98 -6.36 2.59 -6.17
C ILE A 98 -4.87 2.62 -6.45
N SER A 99 -4.25 1.44 -6.56
CA SER A 99 -2.85 1.36 -6.92
C SER A 99 -2.67 0.56 -8.19
N PHE A 100 -1.61 0.92 -8.87
CA PHE A 100 -1.31 0.50 -10.21
C PHE A 100 0.07 -0.17 -10.20
N GLU A 101 0.14 -1.49 -10.37
CA GLU A 101 1.38 -2.26 -10.22
C GLU A 101 1.73 -3.05 -11.49
N LYS A 102 2.99 -3.05 -11.88
CA LYS A 102 3.50 -3.82 -13.02
C LYS A 102 4.14 -5.15 -12.57
N TYR A 103 4.78 -5.16 -11.40
CA TYR A 103 5.51 -6.30 -10.86
C TYR A 103 5.07 -6.54 -9.41
N PRO A 104 3.94 -7.22 -9.17
CA PRO A 104 3.47 -7.46 -7.82
C PRO A 104 4.45 -8.33 -7.05
N LEU A 105 4.70 -7.99 -5.78
CA LEU A 105 5.53 -8.80 -4.89
C LEU A 105 4.88 -10.15 -4.61
N LYS A 106 5.70 -11.19 -4.40
CA LYS A 106 5.21 -12.44 -3.83
C LYS A 106 4.76 -12.21 -2.39
N ALA A 107 3.80 -13.01 -1.92
CA ALA A 107 3.29 -12.89 -0.55
C ALA A 107 4.40 -13.04 0.51
N GLU A 108 5.39 -13.91 0.27
CA GLU A 108 6.53 -14.12 1.15
C GLU A 108 7.43 -12.88 1.23
N ASP A 109 7.77 -12.29 0.07
CA ASP A 109 8.58 -11.08 -0.01
C ASP A 109 7.87 -9.90 0.66
N LEU A 110 6.54 -9.79 0.47
CA LEU A 110 5.72 -8.78 1.13
C LEU A 110 5.73 -8.95 2.66
N ARG A 111 5.61 -10.19 3.15
CA ARG A 111 5.72 -10.48 4.59
C ARG A 111 7.08 -10.10 5.14
N LEU A 112 8.16 -10.38 4.41
CA LEU A 112 9.51 -10.04 4.83
C LEU A 112 9.71 -8.52 4.86
N ALA A 113 9.29 -7.81 3.83
CA ALA A 113 9.37 -6.35 3.77
C ALA A 113 8.63 -5.69 4.96
N HIS A 114 7.43 -6.18 5.30
CA HIS A 114 6.65 -5.62 6.42
C HIS A 114 7.27 -5.83 7.80
N GLN A 115 8.23 -6.76 7.97
CA GLN A 115 8.91 -6.95 9.26
C GLN A 115 9.72 -5.71 9.68
N ARG A 116 10.11 -4.86 8.73
CA ARG A 116 10.84 -3.61 9.01
C ARG A 116 9.99 -2.56 9.72
N TRP A 117 8.65 -2.67 9.66
CA TRP A 117 7.74 -1.72 10.32
C TRP A 117 6.77 -2.42 11.27
N PRO A 118 7.25 -2.85 12.46
CA PRO A 118 6.39 -3.47 13.48
C PRO A 118 5.19 -2.59 13.87
N GLU A 119 5.35 -1.26 13.81
CA GLU A 119 4.27 -0.30 14.06
C GLU A 119 3.08 -0.52 13.12
N LEU A 120 3.33 -0.91 11.86
CA LEU A 120 2.29 -1.12 10.86
C LEU A 120 1.70 -2.54 10.88
N ALA A 121 2.15 -3.41 11.79
CA ALA A 121 1.78 -4.83 11.81
C ALA A 121 0.26 -5.09 11.78
N PRO A 122 -0.62 -4.37 12.51
CA PRO A 122 -2.06 -4.61 12.48
C PRO A 122 -2.70 -4.43 11.10
N TRP A 123 -2.23 -3.46 10.32
CA TRP A 123 -2.70 -3.20 8.96
C TRP A 123 -2.04 -4.14 7.95
N ALA A 124 -0.73 -4.34 8.11
CA ALA A 124 0.07 -5.24 7.29
C ALA A 124 -0.48 -6.68 7.30
N GLN A 125 -0.87 -7.20 8.46
CA GLN A 125 -1.42 -8.55 8.58
C GLN A 125 -2.74 -8.72 7.82
N GLN A 126 -3.62 -7.71 7.87
CA GLN A 126 -4.88 -7.73 7.12
C GLN A 126 -4.64 -7.70 5.62
N LEU A 127 -3.69 -6.87 5.16
CA LEU A 127 -3.29 -6.84 3.75
C LEU A 127 -2.73 -8.19 3.29
N GLN A 128 -1.81 -8.76 4.07
CA GLN A 128 -1.18 -10.05 3.77
C GLN A 128 -2.20 -11.19 3.71
N ALA A 129 -3.22 -11.18 4.58
CA ALA A 129 -4.25 -12.21 4.64
C ALA A 129 -5.11 -12.27 3.36
N GLN A 130 -5.21 -11.16 2.62
CA GLN A 130 -5.99 -11.06 1.39
C GLN A 130 -5.11 -10.82 0.15
N TRP A 131 -3.79 -10.93 0.28
CA TRP A 131 -2.87 -10.59 -0.81
C TRP A 131 -3.14 -11.45 -2.05
N PRO A 132 -3.44 -10.84 -3.22
CA PRO A 132 -3.88 -11.58 -4.38
C PRO A 132 -2.73 -12.38 -4.99
N SER A 133 -3.07 -13.48 -5.67
CA SER A 133 -2.11 -14.15 -6.55
C SER A 133 -1.76 -13.24 -7.74
N ALA A 134 -0.53 -13.34 -8.25
CA ALA A 134 0.01 -12.49 -9.33
C ALA A 134 -0.60 -12.77 -10.72
N PHE A 135 -1.91 -12.55 -10.86
CA PHE A 135 -2.64 -12.60 -12.13
C PHE A 135 -2.97 -11.19 -12.62
N GLY A 136 -3.04 -11.02 -13.93
CA GLY A 136 -3.45 -9.73 -14.51
C GLY A 136 -4.90 -9.39 -14.26
N GLY A 137 -5.19 -8.11 -14.04
CA GLY A 137 -6.55 -7.61 -13.80
C GLY A 137 -6.62 -6.62 -12.64
N CYS A 138 -7.86 -6.28 -12.25
CA CYS A 138 -8.14 -5.49 -11.07
C CYS A 138 -8.52 -6.43 -9.92
N HIS A 139 -7.75 -6.37 -8.83
CA HIS A 139 -7.99 -7.12 -7.61
C HIS A 139 -8.50 -6.16 -6.54
N ARG A 140 -9.72 -6.40 -6.05
CA ARG A 140 -10.31 -5.59 -4.98
C ARG A 140 -10.24 -6.33 -3.65
N LEU A 141 -9.60 -5.71 -2.67
CA LEU A 141 -9.52 -6.18 -1.29
C LEU A 141 -10.43 -5.30 -0.42
N LEU A 142 -11.29 -5.95 0.36
CA LEU A 142 -12.15 -5.28 1.35
C LEU A 142 -11.55 -5.49 2.73
N LEU A 143 -11.06 -4.41 3.30
CA LEU A 143 -10.28 -4.37 4.53
C LEU A 143 -11.05 -3.61 5.62
N ASP A 144 -10.78 -3.90 6.89
CA ASP A 144 -11.51 -3.34 8.04
C ASP A 144 -13.05 -3.36 7.85
N GLY A 145 -13.60 -4.55 7.56
CA GLY A 145 -15.04 -4.71 7.33
C GLY A 145 -15.60 -3.91 6.13
N GLY A 146 -14.74 -3.50 5.19
CA GLY A 146 -15.11 -2.70 4.02
C GLY A 146 -14.99 -1.18 4.23
N ARG A 147 -14.49 -0.73 5.39
CA ARG A 147 -14.16 0.68 5.62
C ARG A 147 -13.02 1.14 4.72
N VAL A 148 -12.08 0.22 4.44
CA VAL A 148 -10.96 0.44 3.54
C VAL A 148 -11.08 -0.50 2.35
N THR A 149 -11.04 0.07 1.15
CA THR A 149 -11.00 -0.69 -0.10
C THR A 149 -9.66 -0.45 -0.78
N LEU A 150 -8.97 -1.51 -1.16
CA LEU A 150 -7.78 -1.45 -2.01
C LEU A 150 -8.12 -2.08 -3.37
N GLU A 151 -7.97 -1.30 -4.44
CA GLU A 151 -7.96 -1.80 -5.81
C GLU A 151 -6.51 -1.85 -6.29
N SER A 152 -5.98 -3.06 -6.46
CA SER A 152 -4.69 -3.29 -7.08
C SER A 152 -4.89 -3.68 -8.54
N VAL A 153 -4.55 -2.78 -9.45
CA VAL A 153 -4.61 -3.01 -10.89
C VAL A 153 -3.24 -3.51 -11.35
N VAL A 154 -3.17 -4.77 -11.76
CA VAL A 154 -1.95 -5.37 -12.30
C VAL A 154 -2.08 -5.50 -13.81
N TRP A 155 -1.25 -4.77 -14.57
CA TRP A 155 -1.24 -4.82 -16.03
C TRP A 155 0.09 -5.33 -16.60
N ARG A 156 0.00 -5.87 -17.82
CA ARG A 156 1.16 -6.25 -18.65
C ARG A 156 0.98 -5.60 -20.02
N TYR A 157 2.00 -4.91 -20.52
CA TYR A 157 2.03 -4.52 -21.94
C TYR A 157 2.19 -5.80 -22.78
N GLN A 158 1.32 -5.97 -23.77
CA GLN A 158 1.48 -6.97 -24.84
C GLN A 158 2.38 -6.41 -25.94
#